data_AF-A0A2R6BH93-F1
#
_entry.id   AF-A0A2R6BH93-F1
#
_cell.length_a   1.000
_cell.length_b   1.000
_cell.length_c   1.000
_cell.angle_alpha   90.00
_cell.angle_beta   90.00
_cell.angle_gamma   90.00
#
_symmetry.space_group_name_H-M   'P 1'
#
loop_
_entity.id
_entity.type
_entity.pdbx_description
1 polymer ?
#
loop_
_entity_poly.entity_id
_entity_poly.type
_entity_poly.pdbx_seq_one_letter_code
_entity_poly.pdbx_strand_id
1 'polypeptide(L)'
;MRTDKVVLSFIFFVCFALTVVILVTDQNLQTNLGAVKPYFIHWYGLLITGFVDLIGGVLFLVRRNPPLFVASIWFVFMPIFMVADTLTYAEVFFNSPAQFAVYLFGFNKFPGTLAYIPGLFDALFALYILGFLACVLVCRKRLVTN
;
A
#
# COMPACT_ATOMS: atom_id res chain seq x y z
N MET A 1 -26.34 -4.25 5.32
CA MET A 1 -25.12 -4.47 4.48
C MET A 1 -24.31 -5.59 5.12
N ARG A 2 -23.86 -6.62 4.39
CA ARG A 2 -23.15 -7.78 4.98
C ARG A 2 -21.85 -7.28 5.63
N THR A 3 -21.62 -7.57 6.91
CA THR A 3 -20.49 -7.05 7.71
C THR A 3 -19.14 -7.25 7.01
N ASP A 4 -18.97 -8.41 6.36
CA ASP A 4 -17.77 -8.75 5.59
C ASP A 4 -17.43 -7.72 4.48
N LYS A 5 -18.44 -7.16 3.82
CA LYS A 5 -18.24 -6.13 2.79
C LYS A 5 -17.72 -4.83 3.40
N VAL A 6 -18.28 -4.45 4.55
CA VAL A 6 -17.92 -3.22 5.26
C VAL A 6 -16.48 -3.28 5.72
N VAL A 7 -16.06 -4.42 6.27
CA VAL A 7 -14.68 -4.64 6.72
C VAL A 7 -13.71 -4.51 5.54
N LEU A 8 -13.97 -5.19 4.42
CA LEU A 8 -13.07 -5.11 3.25
C LEU A 8 -13.05 -3.71 2.63
N SER A 9 -14.20 -3.04 2.51
CA SER A 9 -14.26 -1.65 2.08
C SER A 9 -13.46 -0.72 2.99
N PHE A 10 -13.57 -0.92 4.31
CA PHE A 10 -12.83 -0.14 5.29
C PHE A 10 -11.32 -0.33 5.11
N ILE A 11 -10.84 -1.57 4.98
CA ILE A 11 -9.41 -1.85 4.76
C ILE A 11 -8.91 -1.12 3.50
N PHE A 12 -9.63 -1.23 2.39
CA PHE A 12 -9.30 -0.50 1.16
C PHE A 12 -9.21 1.01 1.37
N PHE A 13 -10.18 1.62 2.07
CA PHE A 13 -10.15 3.06 2.34
C PHE A 13 -9.01 3.47 3.27
N VAL A 14 -8.63 2.64 4.24
CA VAL A 14 -7.47 2.90 5.09
C VAL A 14 -6.17 2.79 4.29
N CYS A 15 -6.03 1.81 3.39
CA CYS A 15 -4.89 1.72 2.48
C CYS A 15 -4.78 2.98 1.59
N PHE A 16 -5.90 3.43 1.02
CA PHE A 16 -5.96 4.67 0.25
C PHE A 16 -5.54 5.88 1.09
N ALA A 17 -6.09 6.03 2.31
CA ALA A 17 -5.78 7.14 3.19
C ALA A 17 -4.28 7.18 3.55
N LEU A 18 -3.70 6.03 3.93
CA LEU A 18 -2.26 5.93 4.19
C LEU A 18 -1.43 6.25 2.95
N THR A 19 -1.83 5.77 1.78
CA THR A 19 -1.17 6.08 0.51
C THR A 19 -1.15 7.58 0.25
N VAL A 20 -2.26 8.29 0.46
CA VAL A 20 -2.33 9.75 0.35
C VAL A 20 -1.41 10.43 1.36
N VAL A 21 -1.40 9.98 2.62
CA VAL A 21 -0.52 10.54 3.65
C VAL A 21 0.95 10.36 3.25
N ILE A 22 1.35 9.19 2.75
CA ILE A 22 2.71 8.94 2.24
C ILE A 22 3.03 9.91 1.09
N LEU A 23 2.17 10.02 0.09
CA LEU A 23 2.40 10.88 -1.09
C LEU A 23 2.56 12.35 -0.73
N VAL A 24 1.85 12.83 0.29
CA VAL A 24 1.88 14.23 0.75
C VAL A 24 3.07 14.49 1.68
N THR A 25 3.40 13.55 2.55
CA THR A 25 4.41 13.77 3.61
C THR A 25 5.81 13.35 3.23
N ASP A 26 5.99 12.39 2.32
CA ASP A 26 7.30 11.91 1.92
C ASP A 26 7.90 12.76 0.79
N GLN A 27 8.71 13.74 1.20
CA GLN A 27 9.41 14.63 0.28
C GLN A 27 10.48 13.91 -0.55
N ASN A 28 10.97 12.75 -0.08
CA ASN A 28 11.91 11.93 -0.86
C ASN A 28 11.22 11.36 -2.09
N LEU A 29 9.95 10.95 -1.98
CA LEU A 29 9.16 10.49 -3.13
C LEU A 29 8.88 11.62 -4.12
N GLN A 30 8.66 12.83 -3.61
CA GLN A 30 8.34 13.99 -4.46
C GLN A 30 9.55 14.50 -5.25
N THR A 31 10.76 14.34 -4.71
CA THR A 31 11.97 14.95 -5.27
C THR A 31 13.05 13.92 -5.64
N ASN A 32 12.77 12.63 -5.53
CA ASN A 32 13.76 11.55 -5.68
C ASN A 32 15.04 11.87 -4.92
N LEU A 33 14.88 12.08 -3.61
CA LEU A 33 15.99 12.35 -2.67
C LEU A 33 16.80 13.61 -3.02
N GLY A 34 16.16 14.63 -3.60
CA GLY A 34 16.76 15.95 -3.89
C GLY A 34 17.13 16.23 -5.35
N ALA A 35 16.75 15.37 -6.30
CA ALA A 35 16.91 15.62 -7.73
C ALA A 35 15.85 16.62 -8.27
N VAL A 36 16.29 17.53 -9.14
CA VAL A 36 15.67 18.85 -9.48
C VAL A 36 14.36 18.79 -10.31
N LYS A 37 13.55 17.73 -10.22
CA LYS A 37 12.21 17.69 -10.87
C LYS A 37 11.13 17.21 -9.89
N PRO A 38 9.99 17.91 -9.77
CA PRO A 38 8.93 17.45 -8.88
C PRO A 38 8.17 16.28 -9.51
N TYR A 39 7.99 15.21 -8.74
CA TYR A 39 7.30 13.95 -9.01
C TYR A 39 7.99 13.01 -10.00
N PHE A 40 8.66 12.00 -9.47
CA PHE A 40 9.25 10.91 -10.26
C PHE A 40 8.28 9.74 -10.40
N ILE A 41 8.55 8.84 -11.35
CA ILE A 41 7.64 7.75 -11.75
C ILE A 41 7.11 6.91 -10.58
N HIS A 42 7.91 6.68 -9.53
CA HIS A 42 7.50 5.96 -8.33
C HIS A 42 6.37 6.64 -7.53
N TRP A 43 6.36 7.98 -7.43
CA TRP A 43 5.27 8.73 -6.80
C TRP A 43 3.96 8.53 -7.57
N TYR A 44 4.01 8.57 -8.90
CA TYR A 44 2.83 8.28 -9.74
C TYR A 44 2.41 6.82 -9.66
N GLY A 45 3.37 5.89 -9.55
CA GLY A 45 3.10 4.47 -9.32
C GLY A 45 2.27 4.27 -8.05
N LEU A 46 2.73 4.84 -6.94
CA LEU A 46 2.03 4.77 -5.65
C LEU A 46 0.67 5.52 -5.68
N LEU A 47 0.55 6.63 -6.40
CA LEU A 47 -0.74 7.30 -6.62
C LEU A 47 -1.75 6.38 -7.32
N ILE A 48 -1.31 5.67 -8.36
CA ILE A 48 -2.18 4.73 -9.09
C ILE A 48 -2.65 3.63 -8.15
N THR A 49 -1.78 3.06 -7.30
CA THR A 49 -2.20 2.02 -6.34
C THR A 49 -3.22 2.57 -5.34
N GLY A 50 -3.05 3.81 -4.88
CA GLY A 50 -4.06 4.49 -4.05
C GLY A 50 -5.42 4.61 -4.76
N PHE A 51 -5.45 4.97 -6.03
CA PHE A 51 -6.72 5.01 -6.79
C PHE A 51 -7.35 3.62 -6.94
N VAL A 52 -6.56 2.57 -7.13
CA VAL A 52 -7.08 1.19 -7.16
C VAL A 52 -7.69 0.83 -5.81
N ASP A 53 -7.06 1.20 -4.70
CA ASP A 53 -7.62 0.99 -3.36
C ASP A 53 -8.94 1.74 -3.16
N LEU A 54 -9.03 3.01 -3.58
CA LEU A 54 -10.26 3.79 -3.54
C LEU A 54 -11.39 3.11 -4.34
N ILE A 55 -11.10 2.69 -5.58
CA ILE A 55 -12.06 1.99 -6.44
C ILE A 55 -12.47 0.67 -5.80
N GLY A 56 -11.52 -0.10 -5.26
CA GLY A 56 -11.77 -1.34 -4.53
C GLY A 56 -12.73 -1.13 -3.36
N GLY A 57 -12.49 -0.11 -2.54
CA GLY A 57 -13.34 0.25 -1.41
C GLY A 57 -14.77 0.57 -1.83
N VAL A 58 -14.96 1.39 -2.86
CA VAL A 58 -16.27 1.73 -3.42
C VAL A 58 -16.97 0.51 -4.03
N LEU A 59 -16.27 -0.31 -4.80
CA LEU A 59 -16.83 -1.51 -5.42
C LEU A 59 -17.34 -2.49 -4.38
N PHE A 60 -16.58 -2.70 -3.29
CA PHE A 60 -16.99 -3.56 -2.19
C PHE A 60 -18.17 -3.00 -1.41
N LEU A 61 -18.37 -1.69 -1.38
CA LEU A 61 -19.51 -1.08 -0.70
C LEU A 61 -20.79 -1.25 -1.55
N VAL A 62 -20.71 -0.86 -2.82
CA VAL A 62 -21.87 -0.73 -3.72
C VAL A 62 -22.31 -2.07 -4.31
N ARG A 63 -21.38 -2.96 -4.72
CA ARG A 63 -21.78 -4.18 -5.44
C ARG A 63 -22.37 -5.24 -4.52
N ARG A 64 -23.45 -5.90 -4.96
CA ARG A 64 -24.05 -7.03 -4.22
C ARG A 64 -23.07 -8.19 -4.07
N ASN A 65 -22.38 -8.53 -5.16
CA ASN A 65 -21.39 -9.61 -5.24
C ASN A 65 -20.03 -9.05 -5.69
N PRO A 66 -19.23 -8.43 -4.81
CA PRO A 66 -17.93 -7.90 -5.17
C PRO A 66 -16.94 -9.04 -5.49
N PRO A 67 -15.99 -8.82 -6.42
CA PRO A 67 -15.08 -9.86 -6.90
C PRO A 67 -13.97 -10.13 -5.87
N LEU A 68 -14.26 -10.99 -4.88
CA LEU A 68 -13.31 -11.36 -3.82
C LEU A 68 -11.97 -11.89 -4.34
N PHE A 69 -12.00 -12.70 -5.39
CA PHE A 69 -10.77 -13.25 -5.99
C PHE A 69 -9.83 -12.15 -6.47
N VAL A 70 -10.35 -11.12 -7.14
CA VAL A 70 -9.57 -9.98 -7.64
C VAL A 70 -8.99 -9.19 -6.46
N ALA A 71 -9.79 -8.97 -5.41
CA ALA A 71 -9.30 -8.32 -4.19
C ALA A 71 -8.19 -9.14 -3.51
N SER A 72 -8.33 -10.46 -3.41
CA SER A 72 -7.27 -11.33 -2.86
C SER A 72 -5.97 -11.22 -3.64
N ILE A 73 -6.03 -11.22 -4.99
CA ILE A 73 -4.85 -11.04 -5.83
C ILE A 73 -4.21 -9.68 -5.55
N TRP A 74 -5.01 -8.61 -5.49
CA TRP A 74 -4.52 -7.27 -5.21
C TRP A 74 -3.80 -7.19 -3.86
N PHE A 75 -4.41 -7.74 -2.80
CA PHE A 75 -3.83 -7.76 -1.45
C PHE A 75 -2.54 -8.60 -1.34
N VAL A 76 -2.30 -9.56 -2.23
CA VAL A 76 -1.03 -10.30 -2.31
C VAL A 76 -0.02 -9.58 -3.19
N PHE A 77 -0.48 -9.01 -4.30
CA PHE A 77 0.35 -8.28 -5.25
C PHE A 77 1.00 -7.06 -4.60
N MET A 78 0.26 -6.30 -3.80
CA MET A 78 0.77 -5.05 -3.21
C MET A 78 1.97 -5.25 -2.26
N PRO A 79 1.97 -6.18 -1.30
CA PRO A 79 3.17 -6.51 -0.52
C PRO A 79 4.37 -6.89 -1.38
N ILE A 80 4.16 -7.70 -2.43
CA ILE A 80 5.23 -8.09 -3.37
C ILE A 80 5.76 -6.86 -4.13
N PHE A 81 4.85 -6.01 -4.61
CA PHE A 81 5.20 -4.77 -5.30
C PHE A 81 6.03 -3.84 -4.40
N MET A 82 5.65 -3.65 -3.14
CA MET A 82 6.39 -2.83 -2.18
C MET A 82 7.79 -3.39 -1.91
N VAL A 83 7.95 -4.71 -1.82
CA VAL A 83 9.28 -5.34 -1.70
C VAL A 83 10.09 -5.17 -3.00
N ALA A 84 9.47 -5.37 -4.16
CA ALA A 84 10.14 -5.17 -5.46
C ALA A 84 10.60 -3.71 -5.66
N ASP A 85 9.82 -2.74 -5.15
CA ASP A 85 10.19 -1.33 -5.13
C ASP A 85 11.50 -1.10 -4.36
N THR A 86 11.69 -1.79 -3.22
CA THR A 86 12.95 -1.72 -2.47
C THR A 86 14.17 -2.19 -3.23
N LEU A 87 14.01 -3.20 -4.08
CA LEU A 87 15.10 -3.74 -4.88
C LEU A 87 15.41 -2.84 -6.08
N THR A 88 14.41 -2.16 -6.62
CA THR A 88 14.54 -1.34 -7.83
C THR A 88 15.23 -0.01 -7.55
N TYR A 89 15.00 0.59 -6.37
CA TYR A 89 15.51 1.94 -6.04
C TYR A 89 16.65 1.95 -5.02
N ALA A 90 17.19 0.77 -4.71
CA ALA A 90 18.32 0.59 -3.80
C ALA A 90 19.57 1.40 -4.16
N GLU A 91 19.74 1.81 -5.42
CA GLU A 91 20.98 2.36 -5.96
C GLU A 91 20.94 3.87 -6.27
N VAL A 92 19.80 4.54 -6.10
CA VAL A 92 19.66 5.96 -6.51
C VAL A 92 20.25 6.94 -5.48
N PHE A 93 20.23 6.57 -4.21
CA PHE A 93 20.74 7.40 -3.09
C PHE A 93 21.37 6.58 -1.97
N PHE A 94 20.97 5.30 -1.85
CA PHE A 94 21.45 4.40 -0.82
C PHE A 94 22.62 3.58 -1.34
N ASN A 95 23.52 3.20 -0.44
CA ASN A 95 24.70 2.40 -0.81
C ASN A 95 24.38 0.90 -0.85
N SER A 96 23.18 0.50 -0.41
CA SER A 96 22.72 -0.89 -0.46
C SER A 96 21.19 -1.00 -0.37
N PRO A 97 20.60 -2.10 -0.88
CA PRO A 97 19.17 -2.39 -0.70
C PRO A 97 18.74 -2.47 0.76
N ALA A 98 19.62 -2.91 1.66
CA ALA A 98 19.34 -2.97 3.09
C ALA A 98 19.11 -1.58 3.69
N GLN A 99 19.86 -0.56 3.25
CA GLN A 99 19.64 0.82 3.71
C GLN A 99 18.32 1.39 3.19
N PHE A 100 17.97 1.12 1.93
CA PHE A 100 16.67 1.52 1.37
C PHE A 100 15.52 0.83 2.11
N ALA A 101 15.66 -0.46 2.43
CA ALA A 101 14.67 -1.18 3.22
C ALA A 101 14.47 -0.60 4.62
N VAL A 102 15.53 -0.15 5.31
CA VAL A 102 15.41 0.52 6.63
C VAL A 102 14.75 1.90 6.49
N TYR A 103 15.02 2.62 5.40
CA TYR A 103 14.33 3.87 5.09
C TYR A 103 12.82 3.65 4.89
N LEU A 104 12.45 2.64 4.10
CA LEU A 104 11.06 2.34 3.75
C LEU A 104 10.29 1.67 4.91
N PHE A 105 10.89 0.64 5.54
CA PHE A 105 10.28 -0.23 6.55
C PHE A 105 10.89 -0.03 7.94
N GLY A 106 10.94 1.22 8.40
CA GLY A 106 11.58 1.60 9.66
C GLY A 106 10.71 2.52 10.51
N PHE A 107 10.79 2.35 11.83
CA PHE A 107 10.11 3.21 12.80
C PHE A 107 10.88 4.50 13.14
N ASN A 108 12.13 4.62 12.67
CA ASN A 108 12.97 5.78 12.89
C ASN A 108 13.32 6.44 11.56
N LYS A 109 13.47 7.77 11.55
CA LYS A 109 13.86 8.52 10.36
C LYS A 109 15.28 8.11 9.93
N PHE A 110 15.44 7.75 8.67
CA PHE A 110 16.76 7.42 8.11
C PHE A 110 17.63 8.68 7.98
N PRO A 111 18.89 8.69 8.48
CA PRO A 111 19.77 9.86 8.42
C PRO A 111 20.02 10.35 6.99
N GLY A 112 20.03 11.67 6.78
CA GLY A 112 20.33 12.28 5.48
C GLY A 112 19.15 12.35 4.50
N THR A 113 17.99 11.79 4.85
CA THR A 113 16.76 11.90 4.03
C THR A 113 15.97 13.18 4.32
N LEU A 114 15.13 13.58 3.36
CA LEU A 114 14.18 14.67 3.50
C LEU A 114 13.06 14.31 4.49
N ALA A 115 12.11 15.22 4.70
CA ALA A 115 11.01 14.96 5.63
C ALA A 115 10.10 13.83 5.09
N TYR A 116 9.73 12.90 5.98
CA TYR A 116 8.72 11.86 5.80
C TYR A 116 8.31 11.35 7.19
N ILE A 117 7.22 10.56 7.26
CA ILE A 117 6.79 9.91 8.50
C ILE A 117 7.24 8.44 8.46
N PRO A 118 8.16 8.01 9.35
CA PRO A 118 8.57 6.61 9.45
C PRO A 118 7.39 5.70 9.84
N GLY A 119 7.41 4.45 9.37
CA GLY A 119 6.40 3.45 9.71
C GLY A 119 5.13 3.46 8.84
N LEU A 120 4.93 4.46 7.96
CA LEU A 120 3.72 4.50 7.12
C LEU A 120 3.67 3.38 6.08
N PHE A 121 4.81 3.06 5.46
CA PHE A 121 4.92 1.94 4.54
C PHE A 121 4.77 0.60 5.27
N ASP A 122 5.28 0.46 6.50
CA ASP A 122 5.04 -0.73 7.35
C ASP A 122 3.55 -0.91 7.65
N ALA A 123 2.86 0.17 8.02
CA ALA A 123 1.43 0.14 8.29
C ALA A 123 0.62 -0.23 7.04
N LEU A 124 0.98 0.35 5.88
CA LEU A 124 0.34 0.03 4.60
C LEU A 124 0.57 -1.43 4.20
N PHE A 125 1.80 -1.92 4.34
CA PHE A 125 2.16 -3.31 4.08
C PHE A 125 1.38 -4.28 4.97
N ALA A 126 1.31 -4.00 6.28
CA ALA A 126 0.55 -4.80 7.22
C ALA A 126 -0.96 -4.82 6.87
N LEU A 127 -1.53 -3.69 6.45
CA LEU A 127 -2.93 -3.63 6.02
C LEU A 127 -3.21 -4.46 4.78
N TYR A 128 -2.30 -4.51 3.81
CA TYR A 128 -2.49 -5.39 2.66
C TYR A 128 -2.48 -6.87 3.06
N ILE A 129 -1.61 -7.27 3.99
CA ILE A 129 -1.64 -8.63 4.57
C ILE A 129 -2.97 -8.89 5.29
N LEU A 130 -3.42 -7.96 6.12
CA LEU A 130 -4.71 -8.08 6.82
C LEU A 130 -5.89 -8.15 5.84
N GLY A 131 -5.84 -7.41 4.74
CA GLY A 131 -6.82 -7.46 3.66
C GLY A 131 -6.89 -8.84 3.00
N PHE A 132 -5.74 -9.44 2.71
CA PHE A 132 -5.68 -10.81 2.19
C PHE A 132 -6.30 -11.82 3.17
N LEU A 133 -5.93 -11.74 4.45
CA LEU A 133 -6.49 -12.62 5.49
C LEU A 133 -8.00 -12.44 5.62
N ALA A 134 -8.50 -11.20 5.57
CA ALA A 134 -9.92 -10.91 5.57
C ALA A 134 -10.62 -11.55 4.35
N CYS A 135 -10.05 -11.46 3.14
CA CYS A 135 -10.59 -12.13 1.96
C CYS A 135 -10.67 -13.66 2.15
N VAL A 136 -9.63 -14.30 2.69
CA VAL A 136 -9.61 -15.75 2.98
C VAL A 136 -10.74 -16.13 3.94
N LEU A 137 -10.91 -15.36 5.02
CA LEU A 137 -11.97 -15.61 6.00
C LEU A 137 -13.36 -15.49 5.37
N VAL A 138 -13.59 -14.49 4.52
CA VAL A 138 -14.88 -14.31 3.83
C VAL A 138 -15.13 -15.46 2.84
N CYS A 139 -14.12 -15.89 2.08
CA CYS A 139 -14.23 -17.05 1.19
C CYS A 139 -14.60 -18.32 1.97
N ARG A 140 -13.93 -18.59 3.09
CA ARG A 140 -14.23 -19.75 3.95
C ARG A 140 -15.66 -19.71 4.47
N LYS A 141 -16.13 -18.56 4.96
CA LYS A 141 -17.52 -18.40 5.43
C LYS A 141 -18.53 -18.73 4.33
N ARG A 142 -18.30 -18.27 3.09
CA ARG A 142 -19.22 -18.52 1.96
C ARG A 142 -19.30 -19.99 1.58
N LEU A 143 -18.21 -20.74 1.70
CA LEU A 143 -18.19 -22.19 1.42
C LEU A 143 -18.95 -23.01 2.47
N VAL A 144 -18.99 -22.55 3.73
CA VAL A 144 -19.70 -23.26 4.82
C VAL A 144 -21.20 -22.99 4.80
N THR A 145 -21.63 -21.82 4.30
CA THR A 145 -23.05 -21.41 4.29
C THR A 145 -23.82 -21.79 3.03
N ASN A 146 -23.15 -22.35 2.02
CA ASN A 146 -23.76 -22.82 0.77
C ASN A 146 -23.75 -24.35 0.75
#